data_AF-A0AAV0YT69-F1
#
_entry.id   AF-A0AAV0YT69-F1
#
_cell.length_a   1.000
_cell.length_b   1.000
_cell.length_c   1.000
_cell.angle_alpha   90.00
_cell.angle_beta   90.00
_cell.angle_gamma   90.00
#
_symmetry.space_group_name_H-M   'P 1'
#
loop_
_entity.id
_entity.type
_entity.pdbx_description
1 polymer ?
#
loop_
_entity_poly.entity_id
_entity_poly.type
_entity_poly.pdbx_seq_one_letter_code
_entity_poly.pdbx_strand_id
1 'polypeptide(L)'
;MRSSNIFVILSLFLLLVSIENIVRVYGEDPTYGFTSIPLTEANFVVQKPYNIPVEQRYSFIDGVHRFWVYAHDKPYSPGSPTQPRTEIRIKGLDYHSSVWQFEGYGYVPKGTSGATIAQIHGSGDGGATTLILRIYNRDMRYYDTDLVAENLYDKWFRVNIIHDVDGGIVSVFSDGENKFQTKDHGPGDLYFKCGVYAAPAHISNYMESSLCAYWKKLKLCEDGYDRVEKSQKWSSSKSSLMEPKMEFIKIIVNGVCIVTVNIISIPKYLI
;
A
#
# COMPACT_ATOMS: atom_id res chain seq x y z
N MET A 1 52.77 14.64 10.06
CA MET A 1 52.12 13.37 9.64
C MET A 1 50.88 12.98 10.48
N ARG A 2 50.19 13.90 11.18
CA ARG A 2 48.94 13.59 11.93
C ARG A 2 47.67 14.17 11.29
N SER A 3 47.77 15.22 10.48
CA SER A 3 46.63 15.88 9.84
C SER A 3 46.01 15.10 8.68
N SER A 4 46.83 14.37 7.91
CA SER A 4 46.36 13.64 6.71
C SER A 4 45.38 12.52 7.03
N ASN A 5 45.51 11.87 8.20
CA ASN A 5 44.62 10.78 8.61
C ASN A 5 43.23 11.27 9.00
N ILE A 6 43.12 12.49 9.54
CA ILE A 6 41.83 13.09 9.94
C ILE A 6 40.98 13.44 8.72
N PHE A 7 41.60 13.98 7.66
CA PHE A 7 40.89 14.29 6.41
C PHE A 7 40.38 13.02 5.69
N VAL A 8 41.17 11.95 5.70
CA VAL A 8 40.75 10.66 5.11
C VAL A 8 39.57 10.05 5.88
N ILE A 9 39.59 10.10 7.22
CA ILE A 9 38.50 9.61 8.06
C ILE A 9 37.21 10.43 7.87
N LEU A 10 37.32 11.77 7.85
CA LEU A 10 36.17 12.65 7.58
C LEU A 10 35.58 12.44 6.19
N SER A 11 36.43 12.26 5.17
CA SER A 11 35.98 11.96 3.81
C SER A 11 35.28 10.62 3.70
N LEU A 12 35.78 9.58 4.37
CA LEU A 12 35.14 8.26 4.44
C LEU A 12 33.79 8.32 5.16
N PHE A 13 33.71 9.09 6.25
CA PHE A 13 32.47 9.27 7.01
C PHE A 13 31.41 10.01 6.19
N LEU A 14 31.79 11.08 5.48
CA LEU A 14 30.88 11.80 4.57
C LEU A 14 30.45 10.92 3.39
N LEU A 15 31.33 10.06 2.87
CA LEU A 15 30.99 9.11 1.81
C LEU A 15 29.99 8.06 2.32
N LEU A 16 30.19 7.52 3.52
CA LEU A 16 29.26 6.57 4.17
C LEU A 16 27.88 7.19 4.40
N VAL A 17 27.82 8.42 4.94
CA VAL A 17 26.56 9.17 5.10
C VAL A 17 25.90 9.47 3.75
N SER A 18 26.69 9.70 2.70
CA SER A 18 26.16 9.90 1.35
C SER A 18 25.62 8.60 0.73
N ILE A 19 26.27 7.46 0.99
CA ILE A 19 25.85 6.14 0.49
C ILE A 19 24.55 5.69 1.18
N GLU A 20 24.41 5.93 2.49
CA GLU A 20 23.15 5.66 3.21
C GLU A 20 21.97 6.49 2.66
N ASN A 21 22.25 7.70 2.12
CA ASN A 21 21.22 8.52 1.48
C ASN A 21 20.95 8.15 0.01
N ILE A 22 21.86 7.43 -0.66
CA ILE A 22 21.74 7.07 -2.09
C ILE A 22 21.15 5.67 -2.28
N VAL A 23 21.41 4.72 -1.37
CA VAL A 23 20.88 3.37 -1.46
C VAL A 23 19.52 3.27 -0.74
N ARG A 24 18.52 3.98 -1.27
CA ARG A 24 17.14 3.49 -1.13
C ARG A 24 17.03 2.30 -2.06
N VAL A 25 17.13 1.09 -1.50
CA VAL A 25 16.67 -0.13 -2.20
C VAL A 25 15.18 0.07 -2.43
N TYR A 26 14.81 0.56 -3.62
CA TYR A 26 13.44 0.48 -4.05
C TYR A 26 13.09 -1.01 -4.06
N GLY A 27 12.17 -1.41 -3.19
CA GLY A 27 11.52 -2.71 -3.32
C GLY A 27 10.97 -2.85 -4.74
N GLU A 28 10.89 -4.08 -5.24
CA GLU A 28 10.27 -4.36 -6.53
C GLU A 28 8.93 -3.61 -6.63
N ASP A 29 8.63 -3.00 -7.79
CA ASP A 29 7.37 -2.26 -7.98
C ASP A 29 6.22 -3.20 -7.62
N PRO A 30 5.41 -2.91 -6.57
CA PRO A 30 4.33 -3.78 -6.13
C PRO A 30 3.24 -3.95 -7.20
N THR A 31 3.34 -3.21 -8.32
CA THR A 31 2.45 -3.31 -9.48
C THR A 31 3.02 -4.14 -10.63
N TYR A 32 4.17 -4.81 -10.45
CA TYR A 32 4.75 -5.73 -11.43
C TYR A 32 3.88 -6.98 -11.61
N GLY A 33 3.58 -7.36 -12.85
CA GLY A 33 2.72 -8.51 -13.19
C GLY A 33 1.20 -8.22 -13.23
N PHE A 34 0.78 -7.10 -12.66
CA PHE A 34 -0.61 -6.65 -12.65
C PHE A 34 -1.02 -6.13 -14.08
N THR A 35 -2.31 -6.15 -14.47
CA THR A 35 -2.90 -5.43 -15.64
C THR A 35 -3.93 -4.38 -15.21
N SER A 36 -3.76 -3.11 -15.59
CA SER A 36 -4.66 -2.03 -15.13
C SER A 36 -6.08 -2.17 -15.66
N ILE A 37 -7.04 -2.28 -14.75
CA ILE A 37 -8.47 -2.11 -15.05
C ILE A 37 -8.83 -0.62 -15.01
N PRO A 38 -9.54 -0.07 -16.01
CA PRO A 38 -9.97 1.32 -15.99
C PRO A 38 -11.04 1.54 -14.91
N LEU A 39 -10.82 2.55 -14.06
CA LEU A 39 -11.84 3.08 -13.17
C LEU A 39 -12.39 4.38 -13.72
N THR A 40 -13.72 4.50 -13.69
CA THR A 40 -14.44 5.71 -14.06
C THR A 40 -15.33 6.14 -12.90
N GLU A 41 -15.85 7.36 -12.94
CA GLU A 41 -16.81 7.84 -11.95
C GLU A 41 -18.05 6.95 -11.84
N ALA A 42 -18.43 6.23 -12.90
CA ALA A 42 -19.53 5.27 -12.89
C ALA A 42 -19.29 4.10 -11.92
N ASN A 43 -18.02 3.81 -11.58
CA ASN A 43 -17.67 2.80 -10.59
C ASN A 43 -17.79 3.33 -9.16
N PHE A 44 -17.92 4.64 -8.94
CA PHE A 44 -17.83 5.23 -7.62
C PHE A 44 -19.21 5.48 -7.02
N VAL A 45 -19.57 4.68 -6.01
CA VAL A 45 -20.77 4.90 -5.21
C VAL A 45 -20.36 5.60 -3.91
N VAL A 46 -20.60 6.91 -3.82
CA VAL A 46 -20.37 7.68 -2.60
C VAL A 46 -21.43 7.33 -1.56
N GLN A 47 -21.00 6.68 -0.50
CA GLN A 47 -21.76 6.45 0.72
C GLN A 47 -21.55 7.64 1.66
N LYS A 48 -22.62 8.13 2.28
CA LYS A 48 -22.63 9.32 3.15
C LYS A 48 -23.63 9.14 4.30
N PRO A 49 -23.65 9.97 5.35
CA PRO A 49 -24.75 9.96 6.31
C PRO A 49 -26.11 10.13 5.60
N TYR A 50 -27.11 9.30 5.95
CA TYR A 50 -28.36 9.25 5.19
C TYR A 50 -29.12 10.59 5.15
N ASN A 51 -29.01 11.39 6.21
CA ASN A 51 -29.74 12.63 6.42
C ASN A 51 -28.99 13.90 5.98
N ILE A 52 -27.78 13.77 5.41
CA ILE A 52 -26.95 14.91 5.02
C ILE A 52 -26.72 14.88 3.50
N PRO A 53 -26.84 16.01 2.77
CA PRO A 53 -26.49 16.06 1.33
C PRO A 53 -25.03 15.69 1.06
N VAL A 54 -24.72 15.16 -0.12
CA VAL A 54 -23.38 14.63 -0.44
C VAL A 54 -22.31 15.72 -0.42
N GLU A 55 -22.63 16.89 -0.96
CA GLU A 55 -21.78 18.08 -1.05
C GLU A 55 -21.39 18.65 0.31
N GLN A 56 -22.10 18.28 1.38
CA GLN A 56 -21.75 18.69 2.75
C GLN A 56 -20.75 17.76 3.41
N ARG A 57 -20.36 16.65 2.77
CA ARG A 57 -19.45 15.63 3.31
C ARG A 57 -18.42 15.10 2.30
N TYR A 58 -18.57 15.46 1.04
CA TYR A 58 -17.75 15.02 -0.06
C TYR A 58 -17.58 16.13 -1.10
N SER A 59 -16.39 16.24 -1.67
CA SER A 59 -16.12 17.05 -2.85
C SER A 59 -15.10 16.36 -3.76
N PHE A 60 -15.22 16.60 -5.06
CA PHE A 60 -14.23 16.18 -6.04
C PHE A 60 -13.76 17.40 -6.82
N ILE A 61 -12.52 17.82 -6.59
CA ILE A 61 -11.93 19.03 -7.19
C ILE A 61 -10.51 18.67 -7.64
N ASP A 62 -10.18 19.01 -8.89
CA ASP A 62 -8.84 18.83 -9.47
C ASP A 62 -8.23 17.43 -9.28
N GLY A 63 -9.06 16.38 -9.43
CA GLY A 63 -8.62 14.99 -9.30
C GLY A 63 -8.44 14.50 -7.86
N VAL A 64 -8.87 15.27 -6.86
CA VAL A 64 -8.83 14.92 -5.44
C VAL A 64 -10.24 14.71 -4.91
N HIS A 65 -10.51 13.49 -4.44
CA HIS A 65 -11.69 13.20 -3.64
C HIS A 65 -11.42 13.57 -2.20
N ARG A 66 -12.17 14.53 -1.65
CA ARG A 66 -12.10 14.92 -0.25
C ARG A 66 -13.35 14.40 0.46
N PHE A 67 -13.14 13.77 1.60
CA PHE A 67 -14.17 13.13 2.41
C PHE A 67 -14.08 13.63 3.83
N TRP A 68 -15.22 13.95 4.44
CA TRP A 68 -15.25 14.25 5.86
C TRP A 68 -16.55 13.78 6.50
N VAL A 69 -16.48 13.56 7.81
CA VAL A 69 -17.62 13.28 8.70
C VAL A 69 -17.37 13.90 10.06
N TYR A 70 -18.46 14.13 10.78
CA TYR A 70 -18.41 14.42 12.21
C TYR A 70 -18.76 13.19 13.03
N ALA A 71 -18.23 13.10 14.25
CA ALA A 71 -18.49 12.00 15.18
C ALA A 71 -19.99 11.79 15.48
N HIS A 72 -20.79 12.85 15.39
CA HIS A 72 -22.23 12.83 15.66
C HIS A 72 -23.10 12.72 14.38
N ASP A 73 -22.48 12.57 13.21
CA ASP A 73 -23.22 12.29 11.99
C ASP A 73 -23.95 10.95 12.08
N LYS A 74 -25.02 10.81 11.30
CA LYS A 74 -25.79 9.57 11.23
C LYS A 74 -25.08 8.50 10.39
N PRO A 75 -25.41 7.22 10.57
CA PRO A 75 -24.93 6.13 9.70
C PRO A 75 -25.30 6.34 8.23
N TYR A 76 -24.76 5.48 7.36
CA TYR A 76 -25.11 5.44 5.94
C TYR A 76 -26.59 5.12 5.68
N SER A 77 -27.22 4.31 6.54
CA SER A 77 -28.62 3.92 6.41
C SER A 77 -29.40 4.15 7.72
N PRO A 78 -30.70 4.51 7.65
CA PRO A 78 -31.54 4.66 8.83
C PRO A 78 -31.58 3.39 9.69
N GLY A 79 -31.48 3.55 11.02
CA GLY A 79 -31.54 2.44 11.97
C GLY A 79 -30.28 1.57 12.05
N SER A 80 -29.26 1.80 11.21
CA SER A 80 -27.99 1.07 11.30
C SER A 80 -27.21 1.44 12.57
N PRO A 81 -26.60 0.47 13.27
CA PRO A 81 -25.72 0.75 14.41
C PRO A 81 -24.31 1.15 13.98
N THR A 82 -24.01 1.21 12.68
CA THR A 82 -22.67 1.51 12.20
C THR A 82 -22.30 2.97 12.40
N GLN A 83 -21.00 3.25 12.46
CA GLN A 83 -20.49 4.61 12.60
C GLN A 83 -20.69 5.43 11.31
N PRO A 84 -20.66 6.78 11.39
CA PRO A 84 -20.79 7.63 10.22
C PRO A 84 -19.63 7.43 9.24
N ARG A 85 -19.94 7.60 7.96
CA ARG A 85 -18.96 7.48 6.87
C ARG A 85 -19.27 8.44 5.74
N THR A 86 -18.21 8.88 5.09
CA THR A 86 -18.25 9.39 3.73
C THR A 86 -17.16 8.69 2.95
N GLU A 87 -17.54 7.71 2.13
CA GLU A 87 -16.59 6.81 1.47
C GLU A 87 -17.10 6.38 0.09
N ILE A 88 -16.19 6.14 -0.84
CA ILE A 88 -16.50 5.49 -2.12
C ILE A 88 -16.48 3.98 -1.92
N ARG A 89 -17.57 3.33 -2.32
CA ARG A 89 -17.58 1.92 -2.70
C ARG A 89 -17.26 1.81 -4.19
N ILE A 90 -16.25 1.02 -4.55
CA ILE A 90 -15.98 0.69 -5.95
C ILE A 90 -16.96 -0.40 -6.38
N LYS A 91 -17.76 -0.14 -7.42
CA LYS A 91 -18.81 -1.02 -7.94
C LYS A 91 -18.45 -1.54 -9.34
N GLY A 92 -18.90 -2.76 -9.62
CA GLY A 92 -18.77 -3.40 -10.93
C GLY A 92 -17.42 -4.09 -11.13
N LEU A 93 -16.64 -4.17 -10.05
CA LEU A 93 -15.32 -4.78 -9.96
C LEU A 93 -15.21 -5.52 -8.62
N ASP A 94 -16.35 -6.02 -8.15
CA ASP A 94 -16.47 -6.92 -7.02
C ASP A 94 -15.86 -8.27 -7.44
N TYR A 95 -15.17 -8.94 -6.53
CA TYR A 95 -14.33 -10.09 -6.85
C TYR A 95 -14.43 -11.20 -5.80
N HIS A 96 -14.02 -12.43 -6.18
CA HIS A 96 -14.13 -13.61 -5.33
C HIS A 96 -12.95 -14.59 -5.45
N SER A 97 -12.01 -14.33 -6.35
CA SER A 97 -10.82 -15.14 -6.63
C SER A 97 -9.70 -14.25 -7.16
N SER A 98 -8.53 -14.84 -7.42
CA SER A 98 -7.40 -14.20 -8.09
C SER A 98 -6.74 -13.11 -7.24
N VAL A 99 -5.82 -12.33 -7.82
CA VAL A 99 -4.98 -11.35 -7.09
C VAL A 99 -5.34 -9.92 -7.45
N TRP A 100 -6.04 -9.22 -6.55
CA TRP A 100 -6.55 -7.87 -6.80
C TRP A 100 -5.72 -6.80 -6.09
N GLN A 101 -5.53 -5.64 -6.73
CA GLN A 101 -4.77 -4.53 -6.18
C GLN A 101 -5.55 -3.21 -6.19
N PHE A 102 -5.48 -2.50 -5.06
CA PHE A 102 -5.89 -1.11 -4.93
C PHE A 102 -4.65 -0.26 -4.66
N GLU A 103 -4.43 0.80 -5.43
CA GLU A 103 -3.37 1.79 -5.14
C GLU A 103 -3.92 3.21 -5.30
N GLY A 104 -3.49 4.10 -4.41
CA GLY A 104 -3.83 5.51 -4.43
C GLY A 104 -2.93 6.33 -3.51
N TYR A 105 -3.10 7.65 -3.56
CA TYR A 105 -2.39 8.57 -2.66
C TYR A 105 -3.37 9.16 -1.65
N GLY A 106 -3.11 8.94 -0.36
CA GLY A 106 -3.90 9.47 0.75
C GLY A 106 -3.25 10.70 1.36
N TYR A 107 -4.07 11.59 1.88
CA TYR A 107 -3.69 12.72 2.72
C TYR A 107 -4.66 12.80 3.90
N VAL A 108 -4.13 12.99 5.11
CA VAL A 108 -4.93 13.10 6.32
C VAL A 108 -4.49 14.33 7.10
N PRO A 109 -5.36 15.33 7.32
CA PRO A 109 -5.00 16.51 8.07
C PRO A 109 -4.78 16.19 9.55
N LYS A 110 -3.80 16.87 10.16
CA LYS A 110 -3.54 16.76 11.60
C LYS A 110 -4.78 17.07 12.42
N GLY A 111 -4.97 16.25 13.45
CA GLY A 111 -6.15 16.30 14.31
C GLY A 111 -7.24 15.29 13.92
N THR A 112 -7.08 14.57 12.82
CA THR A 112 -7.97 13.45 12.45
C THR A 112 -7.53 12.15 13.11
N SER A 113 -8.32 11.62 14.03
CA SER A 113 -8.09 10.31 14.67
C SER A 113 -9.33 9.42 14.52
N GLY A 114 -9.11 8.11 14.40
CA GLY A 114 -10.15 7.10 14.19
C GLY A 114 -10.80 7.15 12.80
N ALA A 115 -10.09 7.60 11.77
CA ALA A 115 -10.57 7.63 10.40
C ALA A 115 -10.10 6.39 9.62
N THR A 116 -11.03 5.56 9.14
CA THR A 116 -10.73 4.49 8.19
C THR A 116 -10.55 5.06 6.80
N ILE A 117 -9.37 4.89 6.19
CA ILE A 117 -9.03 5.47 4.88
C ILE A 117 -9.21 4.51 3.70
N ALA A 118 -9.09 3.20 3.95
CA ALA A 118 -9.22 2.16 2.94
C ALA A 118 -9.70 0.85 3.57
N GLN A 119 -10.49 0.07 2.83
CA GLN A 119 -11.05 -1.21 3.26
C GLN A 119 -11.13 -2.20 2.11
N ILE A 120 -11.08 -3.48 2.47
CA ILE A 120 -11.68 -4.57 1.70
C ILE A 120 -12.90 -5.03 2.48
N HIS A 121 -14.08 -4.83 1.93
CA HIS A 121 -15.34 -5.31 2.50
C HIS A 121 -15.66 -6.70 1.99
N GLY A 122 -16.42 -7.46 2.78
CA GLY A 122 -16.70 -8.89 2.57
C GLY A 122 -15.78 -9.77 3.40
N SER A 123 -16.27 -10.94 3.83
CA SER A 123 -15.48 -12.07 4.33
C SER A 123 -16.30 -13.36 4.30
N GLY A 124 -15.63 -14.52 4.37
CA GLY A 124 -16.26 -15.84 4.36
C GLY A 124 -16.66 -16.39 5.73
N ASP A 125 -16.15 -15.79 6.81
CA ASP A 125 -16.32 -16.25 8.19
C ASP A 125 -17.49 -15.57 8.94
N GLY A 126 -18.34 -14.82 8.24
CA GLY A 126 -19.45 -14.06 8.83
C GLY A 126 -19.06 -12.69 9.38
N GLY A 127 -17.79 -12.29 9.24
CA GLY A 127 -17.36 -10.90 9.38
C GLY A 127 -17.86 -10.01 8.22
N ALA A 128 -17.73 -8.69 8.39
CA ALA A 128 -18.13 -7.73 7.36
C ALA A 128 -16.96 -7.25 6.48
N THR A 129 -15.70 -7.49 6.89
CA THR A 129 -14.52 -6.85 6.29
C THR A 129 -13.27 -7.73 6.40
N THR A 130 -12.59 -7.95 5.29
CA THR A 130 -11.26 -8.59 5.22
C THR A 130 -10.13 -7.65 5.65
N LEU A 131 -10.21 -6.35 5.32
CA LEU A 131 -9.17 -5.37 5.67
C LEU A 131 -9.80 -4.04 6.08
N ILE A 132 -9.25 -3.44 7.14
CA ILE A 132 -9.54 -2.05 7.52
C ILE A 132 -8.23 -1.35 7.86
N LEU A 133 -7.92 -0.25 7.17
CA LEU A 133 -6.79 0.64 7.46
C LEU A 133 -7.30 1.92 8.12
N ARG A 134 -6.97 2.12 9.40
CA ARG A 134 -7.41 3.26 10.21
C ARG A 134 -6.24 4.15 10.61
N ILE A 135 -6.46 5.45 10.61
CA ILE A 135 -5.52 6.42 11.16
C ILE A 135 -5.92 6.76 12.59
N TYR A 136 -5.01 6.51 13.53
CA TYR A 136 -5.10 6.94 14.91
C TYR A 136 -3.93 7.86 15.25
N ASN A 137 -4.25 9.09 15.65
CA ASN A 137 -3.28 10.06 16.13
C ASN A 137 -2.04 10.29 15.24
N ARG A 138 -2.14 10.04 13.91
CA ARG A 138 -1.13 10.13 12.83
C ARG A 138 -0.62 8.80 12.29
N ASP A 139 -0.91 7.70 12.96
CA ASP A 139 -0.39 6.40 12.60
C ASP A 139 -1.49 5.54 11.99
N MET A 140 -1.17 4.87 10.88
CA MET A 140 -2.03 3.89 10.24
C MET A 140 -1.91 2.54 10.94
N ARG A 141 -3.05 1.94 11.25
CA ARG A 141 -3.16 0.62 11.87
C ARG A 141 -4.09 -0.30 11.09
N TYR A 142 -3.83 -1.60 11.19
CA TYR A 142 -4.78 -2.65 10.85
C TYR A 142 -5.82 -2.70 11.97
N TYR A 143 -7.09 -2.39 11.65
CA TYR A 143 -8.12 -2.16 12.65
C TYR A 143 -7.63 -1.18 13.73
N ASP A 144 -7.56 -1.60 15.00
CA ASP A 144 -7.01 -0.86 16.14
C ASP A 144 -5.75 -1.53 16.73
N THR A 145 -5.22 -2.57 16.07
CA THR A 145 -4.13 -3.41 16.58
C THR A 145 -2.79 -3.01 15.99
N ASP A 146 -2.43 -3.60 14.85
CA ASP A 146 -1.07 -3.63 14.34
C ASP A 146 -0.71 -2.32 13.65
N LEU A 147 0.48 -1.81 13.97
CA LEU A 147 1.01 -0.62 13.32
C LEU A 147 1.43 -0.95 11.89
N VAL A 148 0.89 -0.21 10.92
CA VAL A 148 1.22 -0.35 9.50
C VAL A 148 2.17 0.76 9.06
N ALA A 149 1.89 2.01 9.39
CA ALA A 149 2.76 3.13 9.04
C ALA A 149 2.60 4.29 10.03
N GLU A 150 3.66 5.08 10.22
CA GLU A 150 3.70 6.14 11.23
C GLU A 150 3.74 7.54 10.61
N ASN A 151 3.30 8.53 11.38
CA ASN A 151 3.52 9.94 11.08
C ASN A 151 2.98 10.39 9.71
N LEU A 152 1.73 10.03 9.39
CA LEU A 152 1.08 10.26 8.10
C LEU A 152 0.31 11.59 7.96
N TYR A 153 0.30 12.43 9.00
CA TYR A 153 -0.39 13.71 8.94
C TYR A 153 0.27 14.72 8.00
N ASP A 154 -0.58 15.57 7.41
CA ASP A 154 -0.22 16.76 6.64
C ASP A 154 0.78 16.50 5.50
N LYS A 155 0.75 15.28 4.95
CA LYS A 155 1.53 14.88 3.79
C LYS A 155 0.77 13.85 2.97
N TRP A 156 1.08 13.82 1.68
CA TRP A 156 0.63 12.75 0.80
C TRP A 156 1.49 11.51 1.02
N PHE A 157 0.85 10.35 1.06
CA PHE A 157 1.52 9.04 1.12
C PHE A 157 0.84 8.09 0.12
N ARG A 158 1.63 7.23 -0.52
CA ARG A 158 1.09 6.18 -1.37
C ARG A 158 0.64 5.02 -0.51
N VAL A 159 -0.61 4.58 -0.68
CA VAL A 159 -1.13 3.34 -0.10
C VAL A 159 -1.39 2.36 -1.24
N ASN A 160 -0.90 1.13 -1.09
CA ASN A 160 -1.14 0.04 -2.03
C ASN A 160 -1.53 -1.22 -1.24
N ILE A 161 -2.63 -1.84 -1.63
CA ILE A 161 -3.21 -3.02 -1.01
C ILE A 161 -3.28 -4.09 -2.09
N ILE A 162 -2.69 -5.24 -1.81
CA ILE A 162 -2.76 -6.43 -2.67
C ILE A 162 -3.50 -7.51 -1.89
N HIS A 163 -4.56 -8.04 -2.48
CA HIS A 163 -5.33 -9.16 -1.96
C HIS A 163 -5.15 -10.35 -2.90
N ASP A 164 -4.32 -11.30 -2.50
CA ASP A 164 -4.24 -12.63 -3.11
C ASP A 164 -5.34 -13.49 -2.48
N VAL A 165 -6.52 -13.47 -3.10
CA VAL A 165 -7.70 -14.18 -2.59
C VAL A 165 -7.44 -15.69 -2.58
N ASP A 166 -6.76 -16.18 -3.61
CA ASP A 166 -6.55 -17.61 -3.74
C ASP A 166 -5.44 -18.15 -2.85
N GLY A 167 -4.47 -17.30 -2.49
CA GLY A 167 -3.47 -17.56 -1.46
C GLY A 167 -3.95 -17.23 -0.04
N GLY A 168 -5.09 -16.54 0.09
CA GLY A 168 -5.68 -16.13 1.36
C GLY A 168 -4.86 -15.08 2.10
N ILE A 169 -4.21 -14.16 1.39
CA ILE A 169 -3.26 -13.18 1.95
C ILE A 169 -3.59 -11.76 1.49
N VAL A 170 -3.55 -10.82 2.44
CA VAL A 170 -3.57 -9.39 2.16
C VAL A 170 -2.23 -8.78 2.54
N SER A 171 -1.62 -8.04 1.62
CA SER A 171 -0.39 -7.28 1.83
C SER A 171 -0.66 -5.78 1.65
N VAL A 172 -0.09 -4.96 2.53
CA VAL A 172 -0.25 -3.51 2.55
C VAL A 172 1.11 -2.85 2.46
N PHE A 173 1.23 -1.94 1.51
CA PHE A 173 2.43 -1.17 1.23
C PHE A 173 2.15 0.32 1.49
N SER A 174 3.15 0.99 2.07
CA SER A 174 3.16 2.45 2.20
C SER A 174 4.41 2.99 1.53
N ASP A 175 4.25 3.95 0.62
CA ASP A 175 5.34 4.56 -0.16
C ASP A 175 6.22 3.54 -0.92
N GLY A 176 5.67 2.36 -1.23
CA GLY A 176 6.35 1.28 -1.97
C GLY A 176 7.04 0.24 -1.09
N GLU A 177 7.06 0.41 0.22
CA GLU A 177 7.61 -0.57 1.15
C GLU A 177 6.49 -1.46 1.67
N ASN A 178 6.70 -2.78 1.69
CA ASN A 178 5.77 -3.70 2.36
C ASN A 178 5.79 -3.42 3.86
N LYS A 179 4.64 -3.03 4.40
CA LYS A 179 4.50 -2.61 5.79
C LYS A 179 3.77 -3.63 6.64
N PHE A 180 2.86 -4.39 6.05
CA PHE A 180 1.98 -5.27 6.79
C PHE A 180 1.46 -6.39 5.90
N GLN A 181 1.29 -7.58 6.49
CA GLN A 181 0.71 -8.73 5.84
C GLN A 181 -0.16 -9.49 6.84
N THR A 182 -1.33 -9.93 6.40
CA THR A 182 -2.25 -10.74 7.20
C THR A 182 -2.90 -11.82 6.34
N LYS A 183 -3.44 -12.85 6.98
CA LYS A 183 -4.40 -13.75 6.33
C LYS A 183 -5.69 -12.99 6.04
N ASP A 184 -6.32 -13.31 4.93
CA ASP A 184 -7.69 -12.89 4.66
C ASP A 184 -8.69 -13.63 5.58
N HIS A 185 -9.97 -13.32 5.41
CA HIS A 185 -11.05 -13.94 6.17
C HIS A 185 -11.86 -14.92 5.30
N GLY A 186 -11.23 -15.54 4.30
CA GLY A 186 -11.85 -16.48 3.37
C GLY A 186 -12.75 -15.84 2.30
N PRO A 187 -13.39 -16.67 1.45
CA PRO A 187 -14.10 -16.23 0.25
C PRO A 187 -15.38 -15.46 0.59
N GLY A 188 -15.67 -14.39 -0.15
CA GLY A 188 -16.89 -13.61 0.01
C GLY A 188 -17.14 -12.66 -1.16
N ASP A 189 -18.17 -11.83 -1.05
CA ASP A 189 -18.45 -10.76 -2.01
C ASP A 189 -17.51 -9.57 -1.73
N LEU A 190 -16.29 -9.65 -2.27
CA LEU A 190 -15.20 -8.75 -1.92
C LEU A 190 -15.21 -7.50 -2.79
N TYR A 191 -14.99 -6.34 -2.16
CA TYR A 191 -14.83 -5.09 -2.90
C TYR A 191 -14.04 -4.05 -2.09
N PHE A 192 -13.37 -3.15 -2.81
CA PHE A 192 -12.60 -2.07 -2.20
C PHE A 192 -13.50 -0.88 -1.84
N LYS A 193 -13.12 -0.21 -0.75
CA LYS A 193 -13.69 1.08 -0.35
C LYS A 193 -12.58 2.03 0.10
N CYS A 194 -12.79 3.33 -0.09
CA CYS A 194 -11.86 4.36 0.35
C CYS A 194 -12.59 5.66 0.74
N GLY A 195 -12.03 6.43 1.67
CA GLY A 195 -12.61 7.70 2.13
C GLY A 195 -12.44 7.91 3.63
N VAL A 196 -13.52 8.20 4.35
CA VAL A 196 -13.54 8.25 5.82
C VAL A 196 -14.70 7.41 6.32
N TYR A 197 -14.40 6.36 7.08
CA TYR A 197 -15.37 5.68 7.94
C TYR A 197 -14.89 5.72 9.39
N ALA A 198 -15.71 6.32 10.26
CA ALA A 198 -15.35 6.52 11.66
C ALA A 198 -15.19 5.19 12.40
N ALA A 199 -14.14 5.10 13.22
CA ALA A 199 -13.89 3.95 14.05
C ALA A 199 -14.88 3.88 15.24
N PRO A 200 -15.03 2.72 15.90
CA PRO A 200 -15.93 2.58 17.04
C PRO A 200 -15.55 3.45 18.25
N ALA A 201 -14.28 3.78 18.42
CA ALA A 201 -13.75 4.54 19.55
C ALA A 201 -12.51 5.36 19.15
N HIS A 202 -12.10 6.27 20.05
CA HIS A 202 -10.94 7.17 19.90
C HIS A 202 -10.98 8.04 18.63
N ILE A 203 -12.19 8.49 18.27
CA ILE A 203 -12.45 9.33 17.11
C ILE A 203 -12.33 10.82 17.44
N SER A 204 -11.85 11.60 16.48
CA SER A 204 -11.95 13.07 16.53
C SER A 204 -13.38 13.54 16.23
N ASN A 205 -13.78 14.71 16.71
CA ASN A 205 -15.10 15.27 16.38
C ASN A 205 -15.25 15.52 14.87
N TYR A 206 -14.19 15.96 14.20
CA TYR A 206 -14.11 16.09 12.75
C TYR A 206 -13.03 15.14 12.24
N MET A 207 -13.38 14.32 11.25
CA MET A 207 -12.46 13.40 10.59
C MET A 207 -12.49 13.68 9.10
N GLU A 208 -11.31 13.85 8.51
CA GLU A 208 -11.15 14.12 7.09
C GLU A 208 -10.06 13.24 6.50
N SER A 209 -10.25 12.83 5.25
CA SER A 209 -9.19 12.32 4.40
C SER A 209 -9.39 12.86 2.99
N SER A 210 -8.28 12.98 2.27
CA SER A 210 -8.30 13.22 0.83
C SER A 210 -7.61 12.06 0.14
N LEU A 211 -8.21 11.60 -0.95
CA LEU A 211 -7.64 10.59 -1.83
C LEU A 211 -7.48 11.20 -3.22
N CYS A 212 -6.25 11.25 -3.68
CA CYS A 212 -5.95 11.69 -5.03
C CYS A 212 -6.17 10.51 -5.99
N ALA A 213 -7.02 10.74 -6.99
CA ALA A 213 -7.36 9.79 -8.04
C ALA A 213 -6.63 10.11 -9.36
N TYR A 214 -5.49 10.81 -9.35
CA TYR A 214 -4.73 11.05 -10.57
C TYR A 214 -4.33 9.73 -11.25
N TRP A 215 -5.15 9.36 -12.23
CA TRP A 215 -4.92 8.68 -13.50
C TRP A 215 -3.54 8.05 -13.67
N LYS A 216 -3.35 6.91 -12.99
CA LYS A 216 -2.78 5.65 -13.46
C LYS A 216 -2.43 4.83 -12.23
N LYS A 217 -3.19 3.76 -11.97
CA LYS A 217 -2.91 2.68 -10.97
C LYS A 217 -3.87 2.59 -9.77
N LEU A 218 -5.16 2.85 -9.96
CA LEU A 218 -6.08 1.90 -9.34
C LEU A 218 -6.13 0.70 -10.29
N LYS A 219 -5.35 -0.30 -9.95
CA LYS A 219 -4.99 -1.41 -10.83
C LYS A 219 -5.48 -2.69 -10.20
N LEU A 220 -6.78 -2.90 -10.31
CA LEU A 220 -7.32 -4.23 -10.08
C LEU A 220 -6.79 -5.13 -11.17
N CYS A 221 -6.23 -6.26 -10.80
CA CYS A 221 -5.68 -7.20 -11.76
C CYS A 221 -6.22 -8.56 -11.46
N GLU A 222 -6.14 -9.40 -12.47
CA GLU A 222 -6.25 -10.82 -12.31
C GLU A 222 -4.86 -11.36 -12.66
N ASP A 223 -4.39 -12.35 -11.92
CA ASP A 223 -3.18 -13.04 -12.34
C ASP A 223 -3.50 -13.78 -13.64
N GLY A 224 -2.76 -13.48 -14.71
CA GLY A 224 -2.83 -14.22 -15.97
C GLY A 224 -1.92 -15.44 -15.98
N TYR A 225 -1.26 -15.73 -14.86
CA TYR A 225 -0.29 -16.81 -14.70
C TYR A 225 -0.98 -18.05 -14.14
N ASP A 226 -1.00 -19.14 -14.92
CA ASP A 226 -1.37 -20.46 -14.41
C ASP A 226 -0.53 -20.79 -13.17
N ARG A 227 -1.19 -20.98 -12.02
CA ARG A 227 -0.56 -21.33 -10.74
C ARG A 227 -0.01 -22.75 -10.73
N VAL A 228 1.06 -22.97 -11.48
CA VAL A 228 1.96 -24.11 -11.34
C VAL A 228 3.33 -23.55 -10.98
N GLU A 229 3.84 -23.96 -9.81
CA GLU A 229 5.14 -23.60 -9.22
C GLU A 229 5.26 -22.20 -8.59
N LYS A 230 4.86 -22.09 -7.32
CA LYS A 230 5.64 -21.38 -6.27
C LYS A 230 4.98 -21.54 -4.89
N SER A 231 4.97 -22.76 -4.36
CA SER A 231 4.85 -22.95 -2.92
C SER A 231 5.77 -24.07 -2.46
N GLN A 232 6.75 -23.69 -1.63
CA GLN A 232 7.61 -24.52 -0.80
C GLN A 232 8.81 -25.23 -1.46
N LYS A 233 9.99 -24.64 -1.25
CA LYS A 233 11.12 -25.35 -0.62
C LYS A 233 11.98 -24.36 0.16
N TRP A 234 11.76 -24.27 1.48
CA TRP A 234 12.77 -23.78 2.41
C TRP A 234 13.65 -24.98 2.82
N SER A 235 14.95 -24.72 2.87
CA SER A 235 16.03 -25.68 2.82
C SER A 235 16.22 -26.52 4.09
N SER A 236 16.46 -27.82 3.90
CA SER A 236 17.43 -28.57 4.70
C SER A 236 18.42 -29.27 3.76
N SER A 237 19.71 -29.16 4.13
CA SER A 237 20.88 -29.91 3.66
C SER A 237 21.38 -29.80 2.19
N LYS A 238 22.61 -29.29 2.09
CA LYS A 238 23.74 -29.62 1.18
C LYS A 238 23.48 -30.08 -0.27
N SER A 239 24.11 -29.29 -1.14
CA SER A 239 24.94 -29.66 -2.31
C SER A 239 24.31 -29.76 -3.72
N SER A 240 24.94 -28.96 -4.58
CA SER A 240 25.27 -29.16 -5.99
C SER A 240 24.27 -28.67 -7.05
N LEU A 241 24.79 -27.70 -7.83
CA LEU A 241 24.47 -27.33 -9.21
C LEU A 241 23.27 -26.39 -9.47
N MET A 242 23.53 -25.08 -9.36
CA MET A 242 23.49 -24.10 -10.48
C MET A 242 23.82 -22.70 -9.92
N GLU A 243 25.03 -22.21 -10.21
CA GLU A 243 25.49 -20.87 -9.79
C GLU A 243 25.11 -19.77 -10.80
N PRO A 244 24.92 -18.52 -10.34
CA PRO A 244 24.77 -17.36 -11.22
C PRO A 244 26.07 -17.12 -12.00
N LYS A 245 25.98 -16.77 -13.30
CA LYS A 245 27.14 -16.26 -14.04
C LYS A 245 27.55 -14.91 -13.45
N MET A 246 28.70 -14.88 -12.77
CA MET A 246 29.35 -13.64 -12.38
C MET A 246 30.31 -13.19 -13.49
N GLU A 247 30.13 -11.97 -13.97
CA GLU A 247 31.14 -11.29 -14.78
C GLU A 247 31.97 -10.37 -13.89
N PHE A 248 33.29 -10.54 -13.97
CA PHE A 248 34.26 -9.71 -13.27
C PHE A 248 34.74 -8.61 -14.21
N ILE A 249 34.47 -7.36 -13.87
CA ILE A 249 35.02 -6.21 -14.60
C ILE A 249 36.26 -5.75 -13.86
N LYS A 250 37.39 -5.73 -14.57
CA LYS A 250 38.66 -5.22 -14.07
C LYS A 250 38.79 -3.76 -14.49
N ILE A 251 38.75 -2.84 -13.54
CA ILE A 251 38.94 -1.41 -13.80
C ILE A 251 40.28 -1.00 -13.18
N ILE A 252 41.15 -0.38 -13.97
CA ILE A 252 42.41 0.20 -13.49
C ILE A 252 42.24 1.71 -13.41
N VAL A 253 42.28 2.25 -12.20
CA VAL A 253 42.27 3.70 -11.95
C VAL A 253 43.58 4.07 -11.26
N ASN A 254 44.37 4.95 -11.87
CA ASN A 254 45.66 5.42 -11.36
C ASN A 254 46.62 4.29 -10.93
N GLY A 255 46.67 3.22 -11.72
CA GLY A 255 47.57 2.08 -11.48
C GLY A 255 47.09 1.10 -10.41
N VAL A 256 45.92 1.31 -9.80
CA VAL A 256 45.32 0.38 -8.84
C VAL A 256 44.23 -0.43 -9.52
N CYS A 257 44.31 -1.77 -9.38
CA CYS A 257 43.34 -2.70 -9.92
C CYS A 257 42.17 -2.87 -8.95
N ILE A 258 40.96 -2.50 -9.38
CA ILE A 258 39.71 -2.72 -8.64
C ILE A 258 38.91 -3.78 -9.40
N VAL A 259 38.52 -4.85 -8.69
CA VAL A 259 37.67 -5.91 -9.24
C VAL A 259 36.26 -5.69 -8.72
N THR A 260 35.31 -5.42 -9.62
CA THR A 260 33.89 -5.26 -9.27
C THR A 260 33.09 -6.44 -9.83
N VAL A 261 32.18 -6.97 -9.01
CA VAL A 261 31.25 -8.04 -9.39
C VAL A 261 29.97 -7.41 -9.93
N ASN A 262 29.61 -7.71 -11.18
CA ASN A 262 28.32 -7.35 -11.73
C ASN A 262 27.40 -8.58 -11.74
N ILE A 263 26.26 -8.50 -11.06
CA ILE A 263 25.21 -9.54 -11.13
C ILE A 263 24.23 -9.09 -12.21
N ILE A 264 24.37 -9.62 -13.43
CA ILE A 264 23.47 -9.30 -14.53
C ILE A 264 22.29 -10.29 -14.48
N SER A 265 21.11 -9.82 -14.09
CA SER A 265 19.87 -10.54 -14.38
C SER A 265 19.45 -10.23 -15.81
N ILE A 266 19.60 -11.21 -16.72
CA ILE A 266 19.13 -11.10 -18.10
C ILE A 266 17.65 -11.51 -18.12
N PRO A 267 16.70 -10.64 -18.53
CA PRO A 267 15.37 -11.09 -18.86
C PRO A 267 15.46 -11.95 -20.12
N LYS A 268 15.16 -13.25 -20.00
CA LYS A 268 14.82 -14.07 -21.17
C LYS A 268 13.48 -13.57 -21.69
N TYR A 269 13.46 -12.83 -22.80
CA TYR A 269 12.52 -12.98 -23.92
C TYR A 269 12.98 -12.07 -25.07
N LEU A 270 13.91 -12.59 -25.86
CA LEU A 270 14.12 -12.26 -27.27
C LEU A 270 14.75 -13.51 -27.89
N ILE A 271 13.87 -14.43 -28.28
CA ILE A 271 13.84 -15.37 -29.41
C ILE A 271 12.62 -16.26 -29.19
#